data_AF-A0A2V7UG44-F1
#
_entry.id   AF-A0A2V7UG44-F1
#
_cell.length_a   1.000
_cell.length_b   1.000
_cell.length_c   1.000
_cell.angle_alpha   90.00
_cell.angle_beta   90.00
_cell.angle_gamma   90.00
#
_symmetry.space_group_name_H-M   'P 1'
#
loop_
_entity.id
_entity.type
_entity.pdbx_description
1 polymer ?
#
loop_
_entity_poly.entity_id
_entity_poly.type
_entity_poly.pdbx_seq_one_letter_code
_entity_poly.pdbx_strand_id
1 'polypeptide(L)'
;MTFLATVLPKAITFLYMPDEPRPPQFPEILMLAGNVHSNPGPGGRLPTFVTKQWVAPLDEAIDIWCAGPQEYDIARAGQERARGRRYWTYNGGRPAAGAMTIDAPATDPRATIWGCFKHDVDTYFYWHGDHWRHNSQKQGERNQDVWANPITFDNRGQPNKEDFGTLNGDGVLF
;
A
#
# COMPACT_ATOMS: atom_id res chain seq x y z
N MET A 1 1.51 -21.43 -10.45
CA MET A 1 0.97 -21.49 -9.09
C MET A 1 -0.07 -22.60 -9.05
N THR A 2 0.26 -23.75 -8.46
CA THR A 2 -0.66 -24.91 -8.32
C THR A 2 -0.96 -25.17 -6.84
N PHE A 3 0.05 -25.16 -5.96
CA PHE A 3 -0.14 -25.39 -4.53
C PHE A 3 -1.06 -24.37 -3.85
N LEU A 4 -0.76 -23.07 -3.96
CA LEU A 4 -1.56 -22.02 -3.30
C LEU A 4 -3.00 -21.98 -3.81
N ALA A 5 -3.22 -22.21 -5.11
CA ALA A 5 -4.57 -22.27 -5.68
C ALA A 5 -5.39 -23.45 -5.13
N THR A 6 -4.75 -24.57 -4.76
CA THR A 6 -5.40 -25.73 -4.17
C THR A 6 -5.64 -25.57 -2.67
N VAL A 7 -4.64 -25.11 -1.92
CA VAL A 7 -4.68 -25.07 -0.45
C VAL A 7 -5.34 -23.79 0.08
N LEU A 8 -5.15 -22.67 -0.63
CA LEU A 8 -5.67 -21.36 -0.26
C LEU A 8 -6.37 -20.73 -1.48
N PRO A 9 -7.47 -21.33 -2.00
CA PRO A 9 -8.13 -20.88 -3.22
C PRO A 9 -8.68 -19.44 -3.16
N LYS A 10 -8.80 -18.87 -1.95
CA LYS A 10 -9.23 -17.50 -1.70
C LYS A 10 -8.08 -16.53 -1.42
N ALA A 11 -6.84 -17.00 -1.31
CA ALA A 11 -5.71 -16.11 -1.06
C ALA A 11 -5.42 -15.25 -2.28
N ILE A 12 -5.20 -13.96 -2.03
CA ILE A 12 -4.74 -13.04 -3.05
C ILE A 12 -3.21 -13.06 -2.99
N THR A 13 -2.57 -13.42 -4.10
CA THR A 13 -1.11 -13.41 -4.24
C THR A 13 -0.73 -12.33 -5.24
N PHE A 14 0.31 -11.56 -4.94
CA PHE A 14 0.81 -10.50 -5.81
C PHE A 14 2.31 -10.28 -5.55
N LEU A 15 2.99 -9.64 -6.50
CA LEU A 15 4.33 -9.12 -6.31
C LEU A 15 4.22 -7.66 -5.88
N TYR A 16 4.61 -7.35 -4.65
CA TYR A 16 4.73 -5.96 -4.20
C TYR A 16 5.98 -5.33 -4.80
N MET A 17 5.76 -4.39 -5.70
CA MET A 17 6.79 -3.59 -6.37
C MET A 17 7.37 -2.55 -5.41
N PRO A 18 8.50 -1.90 -5.73
CA PRO A 18 9.03 -0.80 -4.95
C PRO A 18 7.95 0.21 -4.52
N ASP A 19 7.98 0.56 -3.24
CA ASP A 19 6.96 1.36 -2.57
C ASP A 19 6.89 2.79 -3.13
N GLU A 20 5.66 3.29 -3.36
CA GLU A 20 5.34 4.66 -3.77
C GLU A 20 6.28 5.23 -4.86
N PRO A 21 6.43 4.56 -6.02
CA PRO A 21 7.45 4.95 -6.98
C PRO A 21 7.18 6.34 -7.54
N ARG A 22 8.24 7.13 -7.65
CA ARG A 22 8.24 8.44 -8.32
C ARG A 22 8.65 8.29 -9.79
N PRO A 23 8.42 9.30 -10.65
CA PRO A 23 8.74 9.21 -12.07
C PRO A 23 10.16 8.69 -12.41
N PRO A 24 11.23 9.07 -11.67
CA PRO A 24 12.57 8.51 -11.90
C PRO A 24 12.69 7.00 -11.65
N GLN A 25 11.78 6.40 -10.88
CA GLN A 25 11.75 4.97 -10.55
C GLN A 25 10.86 4.17 -11.51
N PHE A 26 10.06 4.82 -12.37
CA PHE A 26 9.19 4.12 -13.33
C PHE A 26 9.93 3.16 -14.27
N PRO A 27 11.15 3.46 -14.78
CA PRO A 27 11.90 2.51 -15.59
C PRO A 27 12.19 1.19 -14.86
N GLU A 28 12.46 1.23 -13.56
CA GLU A 28 12.68 0.03 -12.73
C GLU A 28 11.38 -0.76 -12.58
N ILE A 29 10.25 -0.07 -12.32
CA ILE A 29 8.93 -0.71 -12.25
C ILE A 29 8.57 -1.42 -13.55
N LEU A 30 8.78 -0.77 -14.69
CA LEU A 30 8.53 -1.33 -16.02
C LEU A 30 9.40 -2.55 -16.30
N MET A 31 10.69 -2.49 -15.94
CA MET A 31 11.60 -3.63 -16.08
C MET A 31 11.15 -4.82 -15.23
N LEU A 32 10.81 -4.60 -13.95
CA LEU A 32 10.35 -5.64 -13.04
C LEU A 32 9.03 -6.26 -13.52
N ALA A 33 8.06 -5.44 -13.93
CA ALA A 33 6.79 -5.92 -14.46
C ALA A 33 6.97 -6.72 -15.75
N GLY A 34 7.79 -6.22 -16.68
CA GLY A 34 8.14 -6.93 -17.91
C GLY A 34 8.77 -8.29 -17.64
N ASN A 35 9.67 -8.38 -16.65
CA ASN A 35 10.28 -9.66 -16.24
C ASN A 35 9.26 -10.65 -15.67
N VAL A 36 8.26 -10.16 -14.92
CA VAL A 36 7.15 -10.99 -14.41
C VAL A 36 6.27 -11.43 -15.56
N HIS A 37 5.68 -10.50 -16.32
CA HIS A 37 4.68 -10.80 -17.36
C HIS A 37 5.25 -11.65 -18.51
N SER A 38 6.54 -11.51 -18.83
CA SER A 38 7.21 -12.34 -19.84
C SER A 38 7.70 -13.69 -19.33
N ASN A 39 7.59 -13.97 -18.03
CA ASN A 39 8.07 -15.22 -17.45
C ASN A 39 7.26 -16.41 -17.98
N PRO A 40 7.87 -17.38 -18.70
CA PRO A 40 7.15 -18.52 -19.29
C PRO A 40 6.66 -19.52 -18.24
N GLY A 41 7.20 -19.42 -17.02
CA GLY A 41 6.85 -20.26 -15.90
C GLY A 41 5.61 -19.77 -15.14
N PRO A 42 5.30 -20.41 -14.00
CA PRO A 42 4.16 -20.03 -13.17
C PRO A 42 4.23 -18.61 -12.60
N GLY A 43 5.41 -17.98 -12.62
CA GLY A 43 5.63 -16.62 -12.13
C GLY A 43 4.93 -15.55 -12.98
N GLY A 44 4.75 -15.78 -14.29
CA GLY A 44 4.05 -14.83 -15.17
C GLY A 44 2.57 -14.67 -14.90
N ARG A 45 2.01 -15.45 -13.96
CA ARG A 45 0.65 -15.31 -13.45
C ARG A 45 0.56 -14.52 -12.15
N LEU A 46 1.67 -14.02 -11.62
CA LEU A 46 1.68 -13.24 -10.39
C LEU A 46 1.33 -11.78 -10.72
N PRO A 47 0.20 -11.24 -10.24
CA PRO A 47 -0.17 -9.85 -10.46
C PRO A 47 0.88 -8.90 -9.87
N THR A 48 1.21 -7.83 -10.59
CA THR A 48 2.05 -6.75 -10.07
C THR A 48 1.22 -5.76 -9.25
N PHE A 49 1.72 -5.41 -8.05
CA PHE A 49 1.06 -4.52 -7.10
C PHE A 49 1.95 -3.33 -6.75
N VAL A 50 1.37 -2.13 -6.73
CA VAL A 50 2.08 -0.91 -6.33
C VAL A 50 1.20 -0.03 -5.45
N THR A 51 1.81 0.56 -4.41
CA THR A 51 1.26 1.63 -3.57
C THR A 51 1.31 2.96 -4.32
N LYS A 52 0.51 3.08 -5.37
CA LYS A 52 0.37 4.31 -6.16
C LYS A 52 -1.03 4.45 -6.75
N GLN A 53 -1.45 5.68 -6.98
CA GLN A 53 -2.55 5.96 -7.89
C GLN A 53 -2.20 5.58 -9.33
N TRP A 54 -3.23 5.37 -10.15
CA TRP A 54 -3.02 5.14 -11.57
C TRP A 54 -2.25 6.28 -12.22
N VAL A 55 -1.25 5.92 -13.02
CA VAL A 55 -0.49 6.84 -13.86
C VAL A 55 -0.28 6.22 -15.22
N ALA A 56 -0.51 7.00 -16.28
CA ALA A 56 -0.43 6.54 -17.67
C ALA A 56 0.89 5.82 -18.02
N PRO A 57 2.09 6.24 -17.55
CA PRO A 57 3.35 5.58 -17.89
C PRO A 57 3.48 4.13 -17.42
N LEU A 58 2.67 3.70 -16.45
CA LEU A 58 2.72 2.38 -15.85
C LEU A 58 1.45 1.55 -16.13
N ASP A 59 0.54 2.05 -16.97
CA ASP A 59 -0.80 1.47 -17.15
C ASP A 59 -0.75 -0.02 -17.53
N GLU A 60 0.08 -0.40 -18.48
CA GLU A 60 0.17 -1.81 -18.90
C GLU A 60 1.03 -2.68 -17.98
N ALA A 61 1.76 -2.08 -17.06
CA ALA A 61 2.70 -2.80 -16.19
C ALA A 61 2.09 -3.22 -14.85
N ILE A 62 0.95 -2.62 -14.46
CA ILE A 62 0.38 -2.77 -13.11
C ILE A 62 -0.98 -3.46 -13.16
N ASP A 63 -1.10 -4.57 -12.44
CA ASP A 63 -2.36 -5.33 -12.32
C ASP A 63 -3.20 -4.90 -11.11
N ILE A 64 -2.55 -4.36 -10.08
CA ILE A 64 -3.18 -3.92 -8.84
C ILE A 64 -2.63 -2.54 -8.44
N TRP A 65 -3.47 -1.52 -8.64
CA TRP A 65 -3.22 -0.17 -8.13
C TRP A 65 -3.64 -0.08 -6.68
N CYS A 66 -2.94 0.74 -5.90
CA CYS A 66 -3.27 0.97 -4.50
C CYS A 66 -3.02 2.42 -4.13
N ALA A 67 -4.07 3.23 -4.19
CA ALA A 67 -3.94 4.67 -3.99
C ALA A 67 -4.15 5.05 -2.53
N GLY A 68 -3.41 6.06 -2.07
CA GLY A 68 -3.76 6.76 -0.85
C GLY A 68 -5.15 7.39 -1.01
N PRO A 69 -5.96 7.51 0.05
CA PRO A 69 -7.34 7.99 -0.06
C PRO A 69 -7.50 9.35 -0.73
N GLN A 70 -6.50 10.23 -0.57
CA GLN A 70 -6.47 11.57 -1.19
C GLN A 70 -6.37 11.51 -2.72
N GLU A 71 -5.85 10.42 -3.28
CA GLU A 71 -5.60 10.23 -4.71
C GLU A 71 -6.46 9.09 -5.30
N TYR A 72 -7.41 8.55 -4.53
CA TYR A 72 -8.25 7.46 -4.99
C TYR A 72 -9.32 7.97 -5.97
N ASP A 73 -9.21 7.56 -7.23
CA ASP A 73 -10.16 7.88 -8.28
C ASP A 73 -11.17 6.73 -8.48
N ILE A 74 -12.42 6.96 -8.06
CA ILE A 74 -13.51 5.98 -8.14
C ILE A 74 -13.83 5.60 -9.60
N ALA A 75 -13.78 6.56 -10.53
CA ALA A 75 -14.09 6.31 -11.93
C ALA A 75 -12.99 5.46 -12.57
N ARG A 76 -11.72 5.78 -12.29
CA ARG A 76 -10.58 4.98 -12.73
C ARG A 76 -10.60 3.58 -12.13
N ALA A 77 -10.93 3.43 -10.85
CA ALA A 77 -11.10 2.12 -10.22
C ALA A 77 -12.17 1.27 -10.93
N GLY A 78 -13.26 1.89 -11.39
CA GLY A 78 -14.26 1.22 -12.24
C GLY A 78 -13.70 0.76 -13.59
N GLN A 79 -12.88 1.58 -14.24
CA GLN A 79 -12.24 1.25 -15.52
C GLN A 79 -11.24 0.09 -15.39
N GLU A 80 -10.38 0.11 -14.37
CA GLU A 80 -9.42 -0.98 -14.15
C GLU A 80 -10.13 -2.30 -13.82
N ARG A 81 -11.20 -2.25 -13.01
CA ARG A 81 -12.01 -3.44 -12.74
C ARG A 81 -12.71 -4.00 -13.98
N ALA A 82 -13.17 -3.14 -14.88
CA ALA A 82 -13.71 -3.57 -16.17
C ALA A 82 -12.65 -4.25 -17.06
N ARG A 83 -11.36 -3.98 -16.83
CA ARG A 83 -10.22 -4.67 -17.48
C ARG A 83 -9.80 -5.96 -16.76
N GLY A 84 -10.49 -6.34 -15.68
CA GLY A 84 -10.12 -7.49 -14.84
C GLY A 84 -8.96 -7.22 -13.86
N ARG A 85 -8.58 -5.95 -13.70
CA ARG A 85 -7.55 -5.51 -12.75
C ARG A 85 -8.18 -5.08 -11.43
N ARG A 86 -7.34 -4.77 -10.44
CA ARG A 86 -7.77 -4.36 -9.11
C ARG A 86 -7.31 -2.94 -8.78
N TYR A 87 -8.09 -2.28 -7.93
CA TYR A 87 -7.79 -0.93 -7.47
C TYR A 87 -8.14 -0.80 -5.98
N TRP A 88 -7.11 -0.89 -5.15
CA TRP A 88 -7.20 -0.88 -3.69
C TRP A 88 -6.89 0.50 -3.12
N THR A 89 -7.12 0.66 -1.83
CA THR A 89 -6.64 1.83 -1.08
C THR A 89 -5.78 1.38 0.09
N TYR A 90 -4.88 2.25 0.53
CA TYR A 90 -4.00 1.97 1.66
C TYR A 90 -3.83 3.14 2.59
N ASN A 91 -3.48 2.83 3.84
CA ASN A 91 -3.27 3.82 4.90
C ASN A 91 -4.50 4.71 5.11
N GLY A 92 -4.34 5.85 5.77
CA GLY A 92 -5.49 6.67 6.12
C GLY A 92 -5.04 8.03 6.60
N GLY A 93 -5.86 9.03 6.32
CA GLY A 93 -5.57 10.40 6.70
C GLY A 93 -6.76 11.28 6.37
N ARG A 94 -7.16 12.08 7.35
CA ARG A 94 -8.20 13.09 7.16
C ARG A 94 -7.73 14.13 6.13
N PRO A 95 -8.64 14.72 5.34
CA PRO A 95 -10.10 14.50 5.36
C PRO A 95 -10.56 13.34 4.44
N ALA A 96 -9.70 12.77 3.60
CA ALA A 96 -10.12 11.80 2.58
C ALA A 96 -10.46 10.40 3.14
N ALA A 97 -9.88 10.03 4.28
CA ALA A 97 -10.21 8.82 5.03
C ALA A 97 -10.04 9.06 6.53
N GLY A 98 -10.37 8.06 7.35
CA GLY A 98 -10.03 8.11 8.78
C GLY A 98 -8.53 7.97 8.99
N ALA A 99 -8.01 8.60 10.05
CA ALA A 99 -6.63 8.43 10.48
C ALA A 99 -6.43 7.09 11.21
N MET A 100 -5.33 6.41 10.90
CA MET A 100 -4.89 5.18 11.57
C MET A 100 -3.82 5.52 12.62
N THR A 101 -4.18 6.33 13.62
CA THR A 101 -3.28 6.76 14.69
C THR A 101 -3.95 6.62 16.06
N ILE A 102 -3.15 6.44 17.11
CA ILE A 102 -3.69 6.17 18.47
C ILE A 102 -4.37 7.38 19.11
N ASP A 103 -4.11 8.57 18.59
CA ASP A 103 -4.71 9.84 19.01
C ASP A 103 -5.95 10.22 18.17
N ALA A 104 -6.33 9.40 17.19
CA ALA A 104 -7.59 9.53 16.48
C ALA A 104 -8.74 8.79 17.19
N PRO A 105 -10.00 9.24 17.06
CA PRO A 105 -11.15 8.48 17.55
C PRO A 105 -11.20 7.08 16.93
N ALA A 106 -11.60 6.07 17.71
CA ALA A 106 -11.73 4.69 17.24
C ALA A 106 -12.72 4.51 16.06
N THR A 107 -13.52 5.53 15.74
CA THR A 107 -14.40 5.56 14.58
C THR A 107 -13.67 5.85 13.27
N ASP A 108 -12.49 6.47 13.30
CA ASP A 108 -11.75 6.85 12.10
C ASP A 108 -11.36 5.63 11.24
N PRO A 109 -10.64 4.63 11.75
CA PRO A 109 -10.33 3.41 10.99
C PRO A 109 -11.59 2.76 10.39
N ARG A 110 -12.70 2.77 11.12
CA ARG A 110 -13.97 2.18 10.69
C ARG A 110 -14.60 2.96 9.54
N ALA A 111 -14.48 4.29 9.53
CA ALA A 111 -14.96 5.12 8.44
C ALA A 111 -14.28 4.77 7.11
N THR A 112 -12.98 4.50 7.13
CA THR A 112 -12.22 4.05 5.95
C THR A 112 -12.76 2.74 5.40
N ILE A 113 -13.07 1.76 6.26
CA ILE A 113 -13.64 0.47 5.85
C ILE A 113 -15.06 0.63 5.28
N TRP A 114 -15.89 1.50 5.87
CA TRP A 114 -17.20 1.83 5.29
C TRP A 114 -17.08 2.51 3.92
N GLY A 115 -16.07 3.36 3.74
CA GLY A 115 -15.72 3.94 2.44
C GLY A 115 -15.37 2.88 1.41
N CYS A 116 -14.52 1.91 1.80
CA CYS A 116 -14.16 0.78 0.94
C CYS A 116 -15.41 -0.03 0.53
N PHE A 117 -16.28 -0.36 1.48
CA PHE A 117 -17.53 -1.06 1.20
C PHE A 117 -18.44 -0.28 0.24
N LYS A 118 -18.63 1.03 0.47
CA LYS A 118 -19.49 1.88 -0.37
C LYS A 118 -18.99 2.00 -1.81
N HIS A 119 -17.67 1.99 -2.01
CA HIS A 119 -17.05 2.21 -3.30
C HIS A 119 -16.51 0.93 -3.95
N ASP A 120 -16.87 -0.23 -3.39
CA ASP A 120 -16.56 -1.54 -3.94
C ASP A 120 -15.03 -1.75 -4.09
N VAL A 121 -14.32 -1.37 -3.03
CA VAL A 121 -12.87 -1.53 -2.87
C VAL A 121 -12.61 -2.84 -2.14
N ASP A 122 -12.13 -3.85 -2.88
CA ASP A 122 -11.98 -5.22 -2.37
C ASP A 122 -10.94 -5.37 -1.24
N THR A 123 -10.01 -4.43 -1.11
CA THR A 123 -8.90 -4.55 -0.17
C THR A 123 -8.48 -3.18 0.35
N TYR A 124 -8.45 -3.09 1.67
CA TYR A 124 -7.74 -2.08 2.42
C TYR A 124 -6.36 -2.61 2.79
N PHE A 125 -5.30 -2.00 2.27
CA PHE A 125 -3.93 -2.37 2.58
C PHE A 125 -3.40 -1.45 3.69
N TYR A 126 -2.67 -2.00 4.65
CA TYR A 126 -2.02 -1.19 5.69
C TYR A 126 -0.55 -1.57 5.71
N TRP A 127 0.32 -0.55 5.68
CA TRP A 127 1.73 -0.76 5.39
C TRP A 127 2.45 -1.65 6.42
N HIS A 128 1.96 -1.67 7.66
CA HIS A 128 2.55 -2.46 8.74
C HIS A 128 1.56 -2.73 9.89
N GLY A 129 1.63 -3.90 10.54
CA GLY A 129 0.77 -4.25 11.68
C GLY A 129 1.50 -4.32 13.03
N ASP A 130 2.78 -4.65 13.01
CA ASP A 130 3.58 -5.00 14.20
C ASP A 130 4.94 -4.28 14.21
N HIS A 131 4.94 -2.96 13.96
CA HIS A 131 6.16 -2.15 13.78
C HIS A 131 6.90 -1.86 15.09
N TRP A 132 7.04 -2.88 15.95
CA TRP A 132 7.74 -2.85 17.23
C TRP A 132 9.25 -2.61 17.08
N ARG A 133 9.78 -2.83 15.88
CA ARG A 133 11.14 -2.45 15.52
C ARG A 133 11.14 -1.68 14.20
N HIS A 134 11.59 -0.44 14.24
CA HIS A 134 11.60 0.43 13.08
C HIS A 134 12.38 -0.18 11.92
N ASN A 135 11.92 0.05 10.69
CA ASN A 135 12.67 -0.29 9.47
C ASN A 135 13.84 0.72 9.26
N SER A 136 14.35 0.85 8.04
CA SER A 136 15.41 1.80 7.70
C SER A 136 15.00 3.28 7.82
N GLN A 137 13.72 3.58 8.04
CA GLN A 137 13.20 4.94 8.23
C GLN A 137 13.78 5.62 9.46
N LYS A 138 14.01 4.89 10.56
CA LYS A 138 14.61 5.45 11.77
C LYS A 138 16.09 5.08 11.85
N GLN A 139 16.92 6.12 11.88
CA GLN A 139 18.35 5.99 12.16
C GLN A 139 18.58 6.00 13.68
N GLY A 140 19.43 5.12 14.21
CA GLY A 140 19.73 5.04 15.64
C GLY A 140 18.92 3.98 16.40
N GLU A 141 18.25 4.35 17.48
CA GLU A 141 17.42 3.44 18.28
C GLU A 141 16.21 2.97 17.47
N ARG A 142 16.13 1.66 17.25
CA ARG A 142 15.13 1.03 16.38
C ARG A 142 14.08 0.25 17.15
N ASN A 143 14.29 -0.05 18.43
CA ASN A 143 13.27 -0.66 19.27
C ASN A 143 12.23 0.41 19.64
N GLN A 144 10.97 0.12 19.36
CA GLN A 144 9.86 0.99 19.69
C GLN A 144 9.31 0.61 21.07
N ASP A 145 9.26 1.60 21.96
CA ASP A 145 8.50 1.53 23.21
C ASP A 145 7.35 2.53 23.14
N VAL A 146 6.16 2.05 22.77
CA VAL A 146 4.96 2.89 22.62
C VAL A 146 4.46 3.47 23.94
N TRP A 147 4.88 2.91 25.08
CA TRP A 147 4.50 3.42 26.41
C TRP A 147 5.37 4.61 26.82
N ALA A 148 6.62 4.65 26.33
CA ALA A 148 7.54 5.77 26.56
C ALA A 148 7.44 6.85 25.48
N ASN A 149 7.25 6.47 24.21
CA ASN A 149 7.15 7.39 23.08
C ASN A 149 6.08 6.91 22.09
N PRO A 150 4.95 7.62 21.92
CA PRO A 150 3.88 7.19 21.02
C PRO A 150 4.24 7.33 19.53
N ILE A 151 5.30 8.07 19.17
CA ILE A 151 5.70 8.29 17.77
C ILE A 151 6.37 7.03 17.24
N THR A 152 5.67 6.30 16.40
CA THR A 152 6.13 5.04 15.78
C THR A 152 6.52 5.22 14.31
N PHE A 153 6.02 6.28 13.67
CA PHE A 153 6.50 6.74 12.37
C PHE A 153 7.10 8.14 12.51
N ASP A 154 8.32 8.30 12.02
CA ASP A 154 9.04 9.57 11.97
C ASP A 154 9.94 9.60 10.74
N ASN A 155 9.62 10.45 9.77
CA ASN A 155 10.44 10.64 8.58
C ASN A 155 11.17 11.99 8.55
N ARG A 156 11.17 12.73 9.66
CA ARG A 156 11.91 13.99 9.78
C ARG A 156 13.41 13.74 9.60
N GLY A 157 14.03 14.53 8.72
CA GLY A 157 15.47 14.45 8.48
C GLY A 157 15.92 13.19 7.73
N GLN A 158 15.00 12.39 7.18
CA GLN A 158 15.38 11.29 6.30
C GLN A 158 16.04 11.82 5.03
N PRO A 159 17.17 11.21 4.58
CA PRO A 159 17.78 11.57 3.31
C PRO A 159 16.80 11.38 2.15
N ASN A 160 16.77 12.35 1.23
CA ASN A 160 15.98 12.31 -0.01
C ASN A 160 14.44 12.33 0.18
N LYS A 161 13.96 12.76 1.36
CA LYS A 161 12.55 13.06 1.64
C LYS A 161 12.37 14.58 1.80
N GLU A 162 11.36 15.12 1.12
CA GLU A 162 10.97 16.54 1.19
C GLU A 162 9.72 16.74 2.06
N ASP A 163 8.97 15.65 2.28
CA ASP A 163 7.83 15.54 3.16
C ASP A 163 8.26 15.06 4.54
N PHE A 164 7.68 15.68 5.58
CA PHE A 164 8.00 15.39 6.97
C PHE A 164 6.73 15.25 7.80
N GLY A 165 6.71 14.24 8.65
CA GLY A 165 5.58 13.88 9.48
C GLY A 165 5.99 12.94 10.61
N THR A 166 5.24 13.03 11.69
CA THR A 166 5.27 12.07 12.79
C THR A 166 3.87 11.54 12.99
N LEU A 167 3.73 10.23 13.15
CA LEU A 167 2.45 9.61 13.42
C LEU A 167 2.54 8.77 14.70
N ASN A 168 1.52 8.93 15.53
CA ASN A 168 1.41 8.22 16.80
C ASN A 168 0.80 6.83 16.59
N GLY A 169 1.54 5.78 16.91
CA GLY A 169 1.10 4.39 16.78
C GLY A 169 0.88 3.86 15.35
N ASP A 170 1.24 4.63 14.33
CA ASP A 170 1.25 4.16 12.95
C ASP A 170 2.15 2.92 12.77
N GLY A 171 1.65 1.91 12.08
CA GLY A 171 2.31 0.63 11.88
C GLY A 171 2.22 -0.35 13.06
N VAL A 172 1.54 0.01 14.16
CA VAL A 172 1.38 -0.82 15.37
C VAL A 172 -0.11 -1.02 15.69
N LEU A 173 -0.69 -2.13 15.23
CA LEU A 173 -2.09 -2.51 15.42
C LEU A 173 -2.31 -3.57 16.51
N PHE A 174 -1.31 -4.41 16.81
CA PHE A 174 -1.42 -5.52 17.77
C PHE A 174 -0.08 -5.87 18.44
#